data_AF-A0A2E5LYS7-F1
#
_entry.id   AF-A0A2E5LYS7-F1
#
_cell.length_a   1.000
_cell.length_b   1.000
_cell.length_c   1.000
_cell.angle_alpha   90.00
_cell.angle_beta   90.00
_cell.angle_gamma   90.00
#
_symmetry.space_group_name_H-M   'P 1'
#
loop_
_entity.id
_entity.type
_entity.pdbx_description
1 polymer ?
#
loop_
_entity_poly.entity_id
_entity_poly.type
_entity_poly.pdbx_seq_one_letter_code
_entity_poly.pdbx_strand_id
1 'polypeptide(L)'
;MFTNPSSARVLELIRESLDRDVIPDLQTNAARVTVQMIQQMLLSVERRLPVEQQWMADECNRMARVLQETASAAKAYEGEAATSLQTIGSRASATGQFPEVPTYSSINERYGELSNLLTDALGHLHRLDGEGWSEAPNLIKNLRAYLQLRINRDMQGIFAMDAGGLLGRG
;
A
#
# COMPACT_ATOMS: atom_id res chain seq x y z
N MET A 1 10.22 32.77 10.02
CA MET A 1 9.57 31.58 10.61
C MET A 1 10.37 30.36 10.15
N PHE A 2 11.31 29.89 10.96
CA PHE A 2 12.28 28.83 10.61
C PHE A 2 11.73 27.45 11.00
N THR A 3 10.62 27.05 10.39
CA THR A 3 10.07 25.71 10.52
C THR A 3 9.82 25.20 9.11
N ASN A 4 10.41 24.05 8.74
CA ASN A 4 10.04 23.38 7.52
C ASN A 4 8.52 23.15 7.54
N PRO A 5 7.77 23.66 6.54
CA PRO A 5 6.32 23.46 6.51
C PRO A 5 6.00 21.97 6.48
N SER A 6 4.91 21.57 7.15
CA SER A 6 4.43 20.18 7.06
C SER A 6 4.06 19.85 5.61
N SER A 7 4.10 18.56 5.25
CA SER A 7 3.69 18.12 3.91
C SER A 7 2.26 18.57 3.57
N ALA A 8 1.35 18.58 4.56
CA ALA A 8 0.00 19.12 4.38
C ALA A 8 0.02 20.60 4.00
N ARG A 9 0.82 21.43 4.68
CA ARG A 9 0.95 22.86 4.35
C ARG A 9 1.60 23.07 2.98
N VAL A 10 2.56 22.22 2.58
CA VAL A 10 3.15 22.29 1.23
C VAL A 10 2.10 21.98 0.16
N LEU A 11 1.26 20.95 0.35
CA LEU A 11 0.18 20.60 -0.58
C LEU A 11 -0.87 21.72 -0.69
N GLU A 12 -1.23 22.33 0.45
CA GLU A 12 -2.13 23.48 0.50
C GLU A 12 -1.56 24.67 -0.31
N LEU A 13 -0.29 25.01 -0.09
CA LEU A 13 0.39 26.09 -0.82
C LEU A 13 0.46 25.84 -2.33
N ILE A 14 0.70 24.59 -2.76
CA ILE A 14 0.68 24.22 -4.18
C ILE A 14 -0.71 24.45 -4.77
N ARG A 15 -1.78 24.04 -4.06
CA ARG A 15 -3.15 24.25 -4.51
C ARG A 15 -3.51 25.74 -4.59
N GLU A 16 -3.12 26.53 -3.59
CA GLU A 16 -3.28 28.00 -3.60
C GLU A 16 -2.59 28.63 -4.82
N SER A 17 -1.38 28.19 -5.16
CA SER A 17 -0.63 28.68 -6.32
C SER A 17 -1.25 28.22 -7.65
N LEU A 18 -1.79 27.00 -7.72
CA LEU A 18 -2.57 26.57 -8.90
C LEU A 18 -3.78 27.49 -9.12
N ASP A 19 -4.53 27.84 -8.07
CA ASP A 19 -5.72 28.70 -8.16
C ASP A 19 -5.37 30.15 -8.56
N ARG A 20 -4.32 30.71 -7.95
CA ARG A 20 -3.96 32.13 -8.12
C ARG A 20 -3.08 32.40 -9.33
N ASP A 21 -2.14 31.49 -9.61
CA ASP A 21 -1.03 31.77 -10.51
C ASP A 21 -1.11 30.95 -11.82
N VAL A 22 -1.83 29.82 -11.85
CA VAL A 22 -1.91 28.94 -13.03
C VAL A 22 -3.27 28.99 -13.71
N ILE A 23 -4.36 28.74 -12.99
CA ILE A 23 -5.73 28.67 -13.54
C ILE A 23 -6.15 29.92 -14.32
N PRO A 24 -5.79 31.17 -13.93
CA PRO A 24 -6.18 32.37 -14.67
C PRO A 24 -5.69 32.37 -16.12
N ASP A 25 -4.47 31.85 -16.37
CA ASP A 25 -3.82 31.91 -17.68
C ASP A 25 -4.25 30.77 -18.62
N LEU A 26 -4.99 29.77 -18.11
CA LEU A 26 -5.43 28.62 -18.91
C LEU A 26 -6.54 29.01 -19.91
N GLN A 27 -6.22 28.93 -21.20
CA GLN A 27 -7.14 29.36 -22.27
C GLN A 27 -8.20 28.33 -22.65
N THR A 28 -8.02 27.05 -22.29
CA THR A 28 -8.91 25.96 -22.71
C THR A 28 -9.63 25.32 -21.52
N ASN A 29 -10.88 24.90 -21.75
CA ASN A 29 -11.64 24.14 -20.76
C ASN A 29 -10.95 22.82 -20.41
N ALA A 30 -10.33 22.15 -21.40
CA ALA A 30 -9.57 20.93 -21.16
C ALA A 30 -8.42 21.15 -20.16
N ALA A 31 -7.64 22.22 -20.30
CA ALA A 31 -6.55 22.53 -19.38
C ALA A 31 -7.07 22.85 -17.96
N ARG A 32 -8.18 23.59 -17.86
CA ARG A 32 -8.82 23.88 -16.56
C ARG A 32 -9.29 22.61 -15.86
N VAL A 33 -9.92 21.67 -16.59
CA VAL A 33 -10.33 20.37 -16.06
C VAL A 33 -9.12 19.55 -15.61
N THR A 34 -8.03 19.53 -16.38
CA THR A 34 -6.80 18.82 -15.98
C THR A 34 -6.23 19.37 -14.67
N VAL A 35 -6.17 20.70 -14.50
CA VAL A 35 -5.69 21.30 -13.25
C VAL A 35 -6.63 20.99 -12.08
N GLN A 36 -7.95 21.01 -12.30
CA GLN A 36 -8.90 20.58 -11.28
C GLN A 36 -8.69 19.11 -10.87
N MET A 37 -8.43 18.22 -11.83
CA MET A 37 -8.08 16.82 -11.52
C MET A 37 -6.80 16.72 -10.69
N ILE A 38 -5.76 17.49 -11.02
CA ILE A 38 -4.52 17.55 -10.22
C ILE A 38 -4.81 18.04 -8.80
N GLN A 39 -5.63 19.09 -8.63
CA GLN A 39 -6.02 19.58 -7.31
C GLN A 39 -6.78 18.52 -6.50
N GLN A 40 -7.65 17.73 -7.13
CA GLN A 40 -8.33 16.61 -6.46
C GLN A 40 -7.34 15.52 -6.03
N MET A 41 -6.34 15.20 -6.86
CA MET A 41 -5.28 14.26 -6.48
C MET A 41 -4.47 14.78 -5.28
N LEU A 42 -4.10 16.06 -5.27
CA LEU A 42 -3.38 16.69 -4.16
C LEU A 42 -4.20 16.67 -2.86
N LEU A 43 -5.51 16.97 -2.95
CA LEU A 43 -6.43 16.92 -1.82
C LEU A 43 -6.61 15.49 -1.28
N SER A 44 -6.63 14.49 -2.16
CA SER A 44 -6.67 13.08 -1.77
C SER A 44 -5.42 12.67 -0.97
N VAL A 45 -4.23 13.10 -1.42
CA VAL A 45 -2.97 12.85 -0.68
C VAL A 45 -2.98 13.56 0.66
N GLU A 46 -3.37 14.84 0.69
CA GLU A 46 -3.44 15.66 1.91
C GLU A 46 -4.31 15.00 3.00
N ARG A 47 -5.48 14.48 2.63
CA ARG A 47 -6.41 13.79 3.54
C ARG A 47 -5.86 12.47 4.10
N ARG A 48 -4.94 11.83 3.39
CA ARG A 48 -4.32 10.56 3.82
C ARG A 48 -3.17 10.77 4.80
N LEU A 49 -2.45 11.89 4.71
CA LEU A 49 -1.25 12.15 5.52
C LEU A 49 -1.42 11.84 7.03
N PRO A 50 -2.53 12.21 7.71
CA PRO A 50 -2.68 11.97 9.15
C PRO A 50 -2.77 10.49 9.55
N VAL A 51 -3.24 9.63 8.64
CA VAL A 51 -3.52 8.20 8.92
C VAL A 51 -2.58 7.24 8.20
N GLU A 52 -1.78 7.75 7.26
CA GLU A 52 -0.97 6.94 6.35
C GLU A 52 0.06 6.09 7.10
N GLN A 53 0.77 6.64 8.09
CA GLN A 53 1.75 5.88 8.87
C GLN A 53 1.11 4.68 9.58
N GLN A 54 -0.05 4.88 10.22
CA GLN A 54 -0.78 3.81 10.88
C GLN A 54 -1.24 2.76 9.87
N TRP A 55 -1.82 3.19 8.73
CA TRP A 55 -2.30 2.28 7.70
C TRP A 55 -1.20 1.43 7.08
N MET A 56 0.00 2.00 6.91
CA MET A 56 1.17 1.30 6.40
C MET A 56 1.77 0.35 7.45
N ALA A 57 1.79 0.73 8.73
CA ALA A 57 2.22 -0.14 9.81
C ALA A 57 1.31 -1.37 9.94
N ASP A 58 -0.02 -1.16 9.94
CA ASP A 58 -1.02 -2.22 9.93
C ASP A 58 -0.87 -3.14 8.72
N GLU A 59 -0.53 -2.57 7.57
CA GLU A 59 -0.32 -3.32 6.34
C GLU A 59 0.91 -4.23 6.43
N CYS A 60 2.05 -3.72 6.90
CA CYS A 60 3.23 -4.53 7.12
C CYS A 60 2.94 -5.70 8.09
N ASN A 61 2.16 -5.45 9.15
CA ASN A 61 1.77 -6.50 10.09
C ASN A 61 0.90 -7.58 9.44
N ARG A 62 -0.03 -7.20 8.56
CA ARG A 62 -0.84 -8.16 7.80
C ARG A 62 -0.02 -8.96 6.79
N MET A 63 0.87 -8.31 6.05
CA MET A 63 1.77 -8.98 5.10
C MET A 63 2.66 -10.00 5.82
N ALA A 64 3.25 -9.61 6.96
CA ALA A 64 4.07 -10.50 7.77
C ALA A 64 3.28 -11.72 8.27
N ARG A 65 2.03 -11.51 8.72
CA ARG A 65 1.15 -12.61 9.16
C ARG A 65 0.84 -13.59 8.03
N VAL A 66 0.42 -13.09 6.87
CA VAL A 66 0.10 -13.95 5.70
C VAL A 66 1.32 -14.75 5.25
N LEU A 67 2.51 -14.15 5.27
CA LEU A 67 3.77 -14.85 4.96
C LEU A 67 4.10 -15.93 6.00
N GLN A 68 3.88 -15.67 7.29
CA GLN A 68 4.07 -16.67 8.36
C GLN A 68 3.08 -17.83 8.25
N GLU A 69 1.80 -17.56 7.96
CA GLU A 69 0.78 -18.58 7.75
C GLU A 69 1.14 -19.48 6.55
N THR A 70 1.57 -18.85 5.44
CA THR A 70 2.03 -19.56 4.23
C THR A 70 3.25 -20.43 4.52
N ALA A 71 4.25 -19.88 5.22
CA ALA A 71 5.44 -20.61 5.61
C ALA A 71 5.13 -21.78 6.55
N SER A 72 4.16 -21.60 7.46
CA SER A 72 3.75 -22.64 8.41
C SER A 72 3.04 -23.80 7.71
N ALA A 73 2.18 -23.52 6.73
CA ALA A 73 1.56 -24.56 5.90
C ALA A 73 2.60 -25.36 5.11
N ALA A 74 3.62 -24.68 4.58
CA ALA A 74 4.71 -25.32 3.84
C ALA A 74 5.69 -26.15 4.70
N LYS A 75 5.59 -26.13 6.03
CA LYS A 75 6.49 -26.90 6.92
C LYS A 75 6.40 -28.42 6.73
N ALA A 76 5.22 -28.91 6.34
CA ALA A 76 4.97 -30.34 6.17
C ALA A 76 5.48 -30.89 4.82
N TYR A 77 5.96 -30.02 3.92
CA TYR A 77 6.42 -30.41 2.60
C TYR A 77 7.94 -30.32 2.52
N GLU A 78 8.57 -31.34 1.94
CA GLU A 78 10.02 -31.39 1.72
C GLU A 78 10.36 -30.81 0.35
N GLY A 79 11.50 -30.11 0.23
CA GLY A 79 11.98 -29.57 -1.03
C GLY A 79 12.52 -28.15 -0.91
N GLU A 80 13.22 -27.70 -1.97
CA GLU A 80 13.86 -26.39 -2.01
C GLU A 80 12.82 -25.25 -1.93
N ALA A 81 11.68 -25.39 -2.62
CA ALA A 81 10.62 -24.39 -2.62
C ALA A 81 9.96 -24.26 -1.23
N ALA A 82 9.71 -25.36 -0.54
CA ALA A 82 9.18 -25.34 0.82
C ALA A 82 10.19 -24.74 1.82
N THR A 83 11.48 -25.08 1.68
CA THR A 83 12.56 -24.48 2.49
C THR A 83 12.68 -22.96 2.26
N SER A 84 12.48 -22.53 1.01
CA SER A 84 12.47 -21.11 0.65
C SER A 84 11.28 -20.39 1.30
N LEU A 85 10.08 -20.98 1.29
CA LEU A 85 8.91 -20.43 1.98
C LEU A 85 9.13 -20.32 3.50
N GLN A 86 9.77 -21.30 4.13
CA GLN A 86 10.12 -21.25 5.55
C GLN A 86 11.11 -20.11 5.86
N THR A 87 12.09 -19.91 4.97
CA THR A 87 13.04 -18.79 5.06
C THR A 87 12.33 -17.45 4.92
N ILE A 88 11.41 -17.33 3.95
CA ILE A 88 10.58 -16.14 3.75
C ILE A 88 9.76 -15.82 5.00
N GLY A 89 9.08 -16.82 5.58
CA GLY A 89 8.30 -16.63 6.82
C GLY A 89 9.16 -16.18 8.00
N SER A 90 10.38 -16.70 8.11
CA SER A 90 11.35 -16.32 9.15
C SER A 90 11.86 -14.89 8.96
N ARG A 91 12.10 -14.46 7.72
CA ARG A 91 12.46 -13.06 7.41
C ARG A 91 11.32 -12.10 7.70
N ALA A 92 10.09 -12.49 7.35
CA ALA A 92 8.90 -11.69 7.61
C ALA A 92 8.61 -11.51 9.11
N SER A 93 9.02 -12.47 9.96
CA SER A 93 8.87 -12.39 11.42
C SER A 93 10.01 -11.65 12.13
N ALA A 94 11.21 -11.66 11.56
CA ALA A 94 12.42 -11.07 12.16
C ALA A 94 12.33 -9.56 12.37
N THR A 95 11.47 -8.85 11.61
CA THR A 95 11.41 -7.38 11.63
C THR A 95 10.68 -6.77 12.83
N GLY A 96 10.20 -7.56 13.80
CA GLY A 96 9.66 -7.08 15.08
C GLY A 96 8.40 -6.19 14.96
N GLN A 97 7.97 -5.58 16.07
CA GLN A 97 6.92 -4.55 16.05
C GLN A 97 7.53 -3.17 15.72
N PHE A 98 6.77 -2.30 15.06
CA PHE A 98 7.19 -0.90 14.89
C PHE A 98 7.32 -0.19 16.25
N PRO A 99 8.22 0.79 16.40
CA PRO A 99 8.22 1.67 17.56
C PRO A 99 6.91 2.48 17.63
N GLU A 100 6.59 3.05 18.80
CA GLU A 100 5.35 3.81 19.05
C GLU A 100 5.11 4.93 18.02
N VAL A 101 6.18 5.57 17.53
CA VAL A 101 6.13 6.50 16.40
C VAL A 101 7.13 6.04 15.33
N PRO A 102 6.69 5.28 14.32
CA PRO A 102 7.57 4.82 13.26
C PRO A 102 7.95 5.95 12.29
N THR A 103 9.18 5.91 11.79
CA THR A 103 9.61 6.85 10.74
C THR A 103 9.12 6.38 9.38
N TYR A 104 8.74 7.29 8.48
CA TYR A 104 8.35 6.92 7.11
C TYR A 104 9.42 6.08 6.39
N SER A 105 10.71 6.33 6.61
CA SER A 105 11.80 5.51 6.03
C SER A 105 11.69 4.07 6.48
N SER A 106 11.59 3.83 7.80
CA SER A 106 11.50 2.48 8.36
C SER A 106 10.26 1.71 7.90
N ILE A 107 9.14 2.40 7.75
CA ILE A 107 7.89 1.81 7.24
C ILE A 107 8.05 1.46 5.76
N ASN A 108 8.58 2.38 4.94
CA ASN A 108 8.76 2.18 3.50
C ASN A 108 9.73 1.04 3.19
N GLU A 109 10.86 0.98 3.90
CA GLU A 109 11.85 -0.09 3.77
C GLU A 109 11.24 -1.45 4.08
N ARG A 110 10.56 -1.57 5.22
CA ARG A 110 9.90 -2.82 5.62
C ARG A 110 8.77 -3.21 4.67
N TYR A 111 7.97 -2.24 4.24
CA TYR A 111 6.90 -2.47 3.29
C TYR A 111 7.45 -2.98 1.94
N GLY A 112 8.54 -2.39 1.46
CA GLY A 112 9.24 -2.84 0.26
C GLY A 112 9.78 -4.26 0.39
N GLU A 113 10.43 -4.58 1.52
CA GLU A 113 10.91 -5.93 1.80
C GLU A 113 9.77 -6.95 1.82
N LEU A 114 8.70 -6.68 2.58
CA LEU A 114 7.55 -7.59 2.67
C LEU A 114 6.83 -7.76 1.32
N SER A 115 6.81 -6.71 0.48
CA SER A 115 6.22 -6.79 -0.86
C SER A 115 7.02 -7.71 -1.78
N ASN A 116 8.35 -7.65 -1.70
CA ASN A 116 9.22 -8.56 -2.43
C ASN A 116 9.05 -10.00 -1.94
N LEU A 117 9.02 -10.20 -0.62
CA LEU A 117 8.79 -11.51 -0.01
C LEU A 117 7.43 -12.13 -0.41
N LEU A 118 6.37 -11.34 -0.56
CA LEU A 118 5.08 -11.81 -1.07
C LEU A 118 5.17 -12.28 -2.53
N THR A 119 5.87 -11.52 -3.37
CA THR A 119 6.10 -11.91 -4.77
C THR A 119 6.90 -13.21 -4.86
N ASP A 120 7.97 -13.33 -4.07
CA ASP A 120 8.80 -14.54 -4.01
C ASP A 120 7.99 -15.74 -3.52
N ALA A 121 7.16 -15.54 -2.48
CA ALA A 121 6.28 -16.58 -1.96
C ALA A 121 5.29 -17.10 -3.00
N LEU A 122 4.69 -16.23 -3.81
CA LEU A 122 3.84 -16.65 -4.95
C LEU A 122 4.61 -17.51 -5.95
N GLY A 123 5.86 -17.14 -6.26
CA GLY A 123 6.72 -17.91 -7.15
C GLY A 123 6.98 -19.33 -6.64
N HIS A 124 7.33 -19.46 -5.36
CA HIS A 124 7.55 -20.76 -4.73
C HIS A 124 6.28 -21.59 -4.62
N LEU A 125 5.14 -20.98 -4.29
CA LEU A 125 3.85 -21.67 -4.25
C LEU A 125 3.45 -22.20 -5.63
N HIS A 126 3.66 -21.43 -6.69
CA HIS A 126 3.42 -21.89 -8.06
C HIS A 126 4.33 -23.06 -8.46
N ARG A 127 5.57 -23.08 -7.97
CA ARG A 127 6.47 -24.22 -8.18
C ARG A 127 5.95 -25.47 -7.46
N LEU A 128 5.55 -25.33 -6.20
CA LEU A 128 4.98 -26.45 -5.42
C LEU A 128 3.67 -26.99 -6.00
N ASP A 129 2.84 -26.12 -6.58
CA ASP A 129 1.65 -26.53 -7.34
C ASP A 129 2.03 -27.39 -8.56
N GLY A 130 3.07 -26.98 -9.30
CA GLY A 130 3.63 -27.77 -10.40
C GLY A 130 4.26 -29.11 -9.96
N GLU A 131 4.75 -29.18 -8.72
CA GLU A 131 5.26 -30.41 -8.09
C GLU A 131 4.14 -31.30 -7.51
N GLY A 132 2.89 -30.83 -7.55
CA GLY A 132 1.71 -31.60 -7.14
C GLY A 132 1.37 -31.49 -5.65
N TRP A 133 1.87 -30.47 -4.94
CA TRP A 133 1.47 -30.24 -3.54
C TRP A 133 0.01 -29.77 -3.48
N SER A 134 -0.87 -30.61 -2.90
CA SER A 134 -2.32 -30.40 -2.91
C SER A 134 -2.81 -29.14 -2.19
N GLU A 135 -2.02 -28.58 -1.26
CA GLU A 135 -2.38 -27.34 -0.56
C GLU A 135 -1.94 -26.07 -1.28
N ALA A 136 -1.00 -26.16 -2.24
CA ALA A 136 -0.46 -25.00 -2.95
C ALA A 136 -1.53 -24.13 -3.65
N PRO A 137 -2.53 -24.70 -4.38
CA PRO A 137 -3.60 -23.91 -5.00
C PRO A 137 -4.40 -23.08 -4.00
N ASN A 138 -4.68 -23.64 -2.82
CA ASN A 138 -5.44 -22.96 -1.78
C ASN A 138 -4.64 -21.79 -1.20
N LEU A 139 -3.35 -21.97 -0.95
CA LEU A 139 -2.47 -20.90 -0.47
C LEU A 139 -2.29 -19.79 -1.51
N ILE A 140 -2.14 -20.13 -2.79
CA ILE A 140 -2.10 -19.16 -3.89
C ILE A 140 -3.40 -18.35 -3.93
N LYS A 141 -4.55 -19.02 -3.82
CA LYS A 141 -5.86 -18.35 -3.78
C LYS A 141 -5.97 -17.40 -2.59
N ASN A 142 -5.51 -17.81 -1.40
CA ASN A 142 -5.53 -16.99 -0.19
C ASN A 142 -4.64 -15.74 -0.34
N LEU A 143 -3.42 -15.89 -0.85
CA LEU A 143 -2.53 -14.76 -1.09
C LEU A 143 -3.12 -13.78 -2.13
N ARG A 144 -3.73 -14.29 -3.20
CA ARG A 144 -4.41 -13.45 -4.20
C ARG A 144 -5.63 -12.75 -3.62
N ALA A 145 -6.41 -13.42 -2.78
CA ALA A 145 -7.54 -12.81 -2.09
C ALA A 145 -7.09 -11.67 -1.15
N TYR A 146 -5.97 -11.85 -0.45
CA TYR A 146 -5.34 -10.79 0.33
C TYR A 146 -4.95 -9.57 -0.54
N LEU A 147 -4.28 -9.80 -1.68
CA LEU A 147 -3.92 -8.73 -2.60
C LEU A 147 -5.16 -8.00 -3.15
N GLN A 148 -6.24 -8.73 -3.44
CA GLN A 148 -7.50 -8.12 -3.89
C GLN A 148 -8.15 -7.26 -2.80
N LEU A 149 -8.16 -7.73 -1.54
CA LEU A 149 -8.65 -6.95 -0.40
C LEU A 149 -7.85 -5.67 -0.22
N ARG A 150 -6.53 -5.72 -0.40
CA ARG A 150 -5.66 -4.55 -0.35
C ARG A 150 -6.00 -3.56 -1.45
N ILE A 151 -6.12 -4.01 -2.70
CA ILE A 151 -6.52 -3.15 -3.84
C ILE A 151 -7.88 -2.50 -3.56
N ASN A 152 -8.83 -3.26 -3.04
CA ASN A 152 -10.16 -2.74 -2.67
C ASN A 152 -10.08 -1.70 -1.54
N ARG A 153 -9.22 -1.89 -0.53
CA ARG A 153 -9.00 -0.91 0.54
C ARG A 153 -8.37 0.37 -0.01
N ASP A 154 -7.40 0.26 -0.91
CA ASP A 154 -6.75 1.41 -1.54
C ASP A 154 -7.78 2.20 -2.38
N MET A 155 -8.63 1.50 -3.14
CA MET A 155 -9.75 2.12 -3.87
C MET A 155 -10.78 2.73 -2.92
N GLN A 156 -11.18 2.06 -1.84
CA GLN A 156 -12.12 2.62 -0.86
C GLN A 156 -11.53 3.80 -0.11
N GLY A 157 -10.22 3.83 0.18
CA GLY A 157 -9.55 5.00 0.72
C GLY A 157 -9.61 6.19 -0.23
N ILE A 158 -9.60 5.94 -1.55
CA ILE A 158 -9.79 6.98 -2.56
C ILE A 158 -11.26 7.40 -2.66
N PHE A 159 -12.22 6.46 -2.70
CA PHE A 159 -13.64 6.73 -2.96
C PHE A 159 -14.49 7.07 -1.72
N ALA A 160 -14.20 6.52 -0.54
CA ALA A 160 -14.87 6.89 0.71
C ALA A 160 -14.56 8.34 1.11
N MET A 161 -13.49 8.93 0.54
CA MET A 161 -13.17 10.34 0.68
C MET A 161 -13.96 11.25 -0.29
N ASP A 162 -14.69 10.70 -1.27
CA ASP A 162 -15.60 11.45 -2.15
C ASP A 162 -17.02 11.57 -1.59
N ALA A 163 -17.41 10.69 -0.65
CA ALA A 163 -18.75 10.66 -0.05
C ALA A 163 -19.09 11.91 0.81
N GLY A 164 -18.12 12.80 1.07
CA GLY A 164 -18.31 14.05 1.79
C GLY A 164 -18.26 15.32 0.94
N GLY A 165 -18.07 15.25 -0.39
CA GLY A 165 -17.75 16.46 -1.17
C GLY A 165 -18.26 16.57 -2.61
N LEU A 166 -18.72 15.47 -3.24
CA LEU A 166 -19.09 15.51 -4.67
C LEU A 166 -20.57 15.24 -4.97
N LEU A 167 -21.40 14.96 -3.96
CA LEU A 167 -22.86 14.88 -4.12
C LEU A 167 -23.53 16.09 -3.45
N GLY A 168 -23.51 17.23 -4.13
CA GLY A 168 -24.27 18.38 -3.65
C GLY A 168 -23.89 19.76 -4.19
N ARG A 169 -23.59 19.91 -5.49
CA ARG A 169 -23.77 21.18 -6.23
C ARG A 169 -23.93 20.86 -7.72
N GLY A 170 -25.17 20.90 -8.21
CA GLY A 170 -25.54 20.72 -9.62
C GLY A 170 -26.79 19.90 -9.76
#